data_AF-A0A538RYK4-F1
#
_entry.id   AF-A0A538RYK4-F1
#
_cell.length_a   1.000
_cell.length_b   1.000
_cell.length_c   1.000
_cell.angle_alpha   90.00
_cell.angle_beta   90.00
_cell.angle_gamma   90.00
#
_symmetry.space_group_name_H-M   'P 1'
#
loop_
_entity.id
_entity.type
_entity.pdbx_description
1 polymer ?
#
loop_
_entity_poly.entity_id
_entity_poly.type
_entity_poly.pdbx_seq_one_letter_code
_entity_poly.pdbx_strand_id
1 'polypeptide(L)'
;MRRQLLAVWIGLVVVAAAAQVVVAAPPKDDKDANKPVIAVFRLAGSISEVPEDELFSLAETSPGTLKDLVKRMQKAGDDPAVKALVLLAQSGSAGSAQVEELRQAMAQIREKGKDVLAYADSLSMREYVLLAGATRISVAPTGDLWINGLHGETPYIRGLLDKLGVQPDFLTCGAFKSAAEIFMREGPSPEADKMQNWLLDSMFDTQLQLIAKGRNVDVAKARAWIDGGPYSAEKAKAAGVIDAVEHKQDFEGMLKTKFGKDVVFEKKYGKKKEPKLDLSSPFAVFKMFGDLAAEGSKKKGGKSAVGIVYVNGPISIGSGAASPFDSAGATSTAVRKALDEAARDNSVKAVVLRVDSPGGSAVASEI
;
A
#
# COMPACT_ATOMS: atom_id res chain seq x y z
N MET A 1 -32.41 37.00 46.91
CA MET A 1 -33.83 36.60 46.80
C MET A 1 -34.07 35.91 45.45
N ARG A 2 -35.05 35.00 45.38
CA ARG A 2 -35.78 34.46 44.20
C ARG A 2 -35.09 34.43 42.80
N ARG A 3 -35.01 33.19 42.25
CA ARG A 3 -35.44 32.74 40.88
C ARG A 3 -34.99 33.56 39.66
N GLN A 4 -34.42 32.97 38.61
CA GLN A 4 -34.97 31.98 37.64
C GLN A 4 -33.77 31.31 36.90
N LEU A 5 -33.79 30.21 36.14
CA LEU A 5 -34.61 29.02 35.75
C LEU A 5 -33.59 28.09 35.00
N LEU A 6 -33.82 26.91 34.42
CA LEU A 6 -34.56 25.64 34.66
C LEU A 6 -34.23 24.72 33.44
N ALA A 7 -34.55 23.41 33.49
CA ALA A 7 -34.14 22.34 32.55
C ALA A 7 -32.64 21.95 32.64
N VAL A 8 -32.19 20.72 32.93
CA VAL A 8 -32.66 19.32 32.72
C VAL A 8 -32.38 18.76 31.32
N TRP A 9 -31.42 17.84 31.23
CA TRP A 9 -31.56 16.51 30.58
C TRP A 9 -30.48 15.55 31.14
N ILE A 10 -30.72 14.23 31.04
CA ILE A 10 -29.87 13.18 31.64
C ILE A 10 -29.16 12.38 30.54
N GLY A 11 -27.85 12.14 30.70
CA GLY A 11 -27.05 11.23 29.86
C GLY A 11 -26.56 10.03 30.67
N LEU A 12 -27.25 8.89 30.55
CA LEU A 12 -26.99 7.69 31.35
C LEU A 12 -26.10 6.70 30.58
N VAL A 13 -24.83 6.59 30.95
CA VAL A 13 -23.90 5.62 30.32
C VAL A 13 -24.11 4.23 30.93
N VAL A 14 -24.79 3.35 30.19
CA VAL A 14 -25.00 1.95 30.58
C VAL A 14 -23.76 1.13 30.25
N VAL A 15 -22.99 0.75 31.26
CA VAL A 15 -21.89 -0.22 31.12
C VAL A 15 -22.48 -1.64 31.06
N ALA A 16 -22.80 -2.09 29.85
CA ALA A 16 -23.25 -3.46 29.61
C ALA A 16 -22.05 -4.42 29.66
N ALA A 17 -21.85 -5.07 30.81
CA ALA A 17 -20.81 -6.08 31.01
C ALA A 17 -21.10 -7.38 30.22
N ALA A 18 -20.79 -7.38 28.93
CA ALA A 18 -20.87 -8.56 28.09
C ALA A 18 -19.76 -9.55 28.45
N ALA A 19 -20.07 -10.52 29.32
CA ALA A 19 -19.17 -11.60 29.70
C ALA A 19 -18.94 -12.57 28.52
N GLN A 20 -18.09 -12.18 27.57
CA GLN A 20 -17.64 -13.09 26.52
C GLN A 20 -16.75 -14.17 27.12
N VAL A 21 -17.17 -15.43 26.99
CA VAL A 21 -16.32 -16.58 27.27
C VAL A 21 -15.14 -16.53 26.32
N VAL A 22 -13.95 -16.23 26.85
CA VAL A 22 -12.70 -16.35 26.11
C VAL A 22 -12.45 -17.84 25.86
N VAL A 23 -13.00 -18.34 24.76
CA VAL A 23 -12.61 -19.63 24.19
C VAL A 23 -11.15 -19.47 23.79
N ALA A 24 -10.25 -19.92 24.66
CA ALA A 24 -8.84 -19.97 24.38
C ALA A 24 -8.65 -20.78 23.10
N ALA A 25 -8.14 -20.13 22.04
CA ALA A 25 -7.77 -20.84 20.83
C ALA A 25 -6.82 -21.98 21.24
N PRO A 26 -7.10 -23.24 20.86
CA PRO A 26 -6.33 -24.37 21.34
C PRO A 26 -4.85 -24.16 21.01
N PRO A 27 -3.92 -24.64 21.86
CA PRO A 27 -2.51 -24.56 21.55
C PRO A 27 -2.26 -25.19 20.18
N LYS A 28 -1.43 -24.55 19.33
CA LYS A 28 -1.04 -25.13 18.05
C LYS A 28 -0.37 -26.48 18.34
N ASP A 29 -1.08 -27.54 17.99
CA ASP A 29 -0.63 -28.92 18.05
C ASP A 29 0.64 -29.04 17.18
N ASP A 30 1.71 -29.67 17.69
CA ASP A 30 3.04 -29.68 17.05
C ASP A 30 3.06 -30.45 15.69
N LYS A 31 1.89 -31.01 15.33
CA LYS A 31 1.57 -31.72 14.09
C LYS A 31 1.48 -30.82 12.85
N ASP A 32 1.48 -29.49 13.01
CA ASP A 32 1.53 -28.54 11.89
C ASP A 32 2.95 -28.38 11.29
N ALA A 33 4.00 -28.75 12.02
CA ALA A 33 5.40 -28.44 11.69
C ALA A 33 5.93 -29.06 10.38
N ASN A 34 5.18 -29.98 9.76
CA ASN A 34 5.59 -30.71 8.55
C ASN A 34 4.55 -30.68 7.41
N LYS A 35 3.52 -29.81 7.51
CA LYS A 35 2.49 -29.68 6.47
C LYS A 35 2.93 -28.71 5.35
N PRO A 36 2.51 -28.92 4.09
CA PRO A 36 2.73 -27.93 3.05
C PRO A 36 1.96 -26.63 3.38
N VAL A 37 2.57 -25.49 3.07
CA VAL A 37 2.00 -24.16 3.35
C VAL A 37 1.70 -23.42 2.05
N ILE A 38 0.58 -22.70 2.03
CA ILE A 38 0.30 -21.63 1.08
C ILE A 38 0.39 -20.31 1.85
N ALA A 39 1.33 -19.45 1.46
CA ALA A 39 1.49 -18.15 2.09
C ALA A 39 0.48 -17.17 1.44
N VAL A 40 -0.49 -16.70 2.22
CA VAL A 40 -1.59 -15.87 1.71
C VAL A 40 -1.36 -14.40 2.07
N PHE A 41 -1.28 -13.56 1.04
CA PHE A 41 -1.07 -12.12 1.13
C PHE A 41 -2.32 -11.40 0.64
N ARG A 42 -3.03 -10.74 1.55
CA ARG A 42 -4.14 -9.83 1.20
C ARG A 42 -3.57 -8.46 0.85
N LEU A 43 -4.02 -7.91 -0.28
CA LEU A 43 -3.82 -6.53 -0.70
C LEU A 43 -5.18 -5.83 -0.61
N ALA A 44 -5.37 -5.04 0.44
CA ALA A 44 -6.60 -4.30 0.72
C ALA A 44 -6.23 -2.98 1.41
N GLY A 45 -6.83 -1.86 0.99
CA GLY A 45 -6.36 -0.54 1.42
C GLY A 45 -4.99 -0.18 0.82
N SER A 46 -4.41 0.93 1.28
CA SER A 46 -3.14 1.46 0.76
C SER A 46 -1.90 0.76 1.34
N ILE A 47 -0.85 0.64 0.53
CA ILE A 47 0.47 0.18 0.97
C ILE A 47 1.34 1.39 1.35
N SER A 48 1.76 1.49 2.61
CA SER A 48 2.62 2.59 3.08
C SER A 48 4.09 2.36 2.72
N GLU A 49 4.82 3.43 2.42
CA GLU A 49 6.29 3.42 2.33
C GLU A 49 6.93 3.45 3.73
N VAL A 50 6.34 4.20 4.66
CA VAL A 50 6.90 4.54 5.96
C VAL A 50 6.38 3.57 7.03
N PRO A 51 7.22 3.11 7.97
CA PRO A 51 6.74 2.42 9.17
C PRO A 51 5.81 3.31 9.98
N GLU A 52 4.54 2.91 10.08
CA GLU A 52 3.56 3.51 10.99
C GLU A 52 3.86 3.08 12.44
N ASP A 53 3.66 3.98 13.41
CA ASP A 53 3.71 3.61 14.82
C ASP A 53 2.57 2.62 15.16
N GLU A 54 2.92 1.49 15.80
CA GLU A 54 1.98 0.41 16.13
C GLU A 54 0.79 0.89 17.00
N LEU A 55 0.89 2.10 17.58
CA LEU A 55 -0.15 2.81 18.35
C LEU A 55 -1.41 3.16 17.56
N PHE A 56 -1.30 3.47 16.26
CA PHE A 56 -2.38 4.01 15.44
C PHE A 56 -2.90 3.05 14.36
N SER A 57 -2.30 1.86 14.24
CA SER A 57 -2.71 0.78 13.33
C SER A 57 -4.00 0.06 13.78
N LEU A 58 -5.07 0.82 14.07
CA LEU A 58 -6.39 0.30 14.44
C LEU A 58 -7.10 -0.45 13.29
N ALA A 59 -6.59 -0.34 12.06
CA ALA A 59 -7.07 -1.09 10.90
C ALA A 59 -6.33 -2.43 10.76
N GLU A 60 -6.91 -3.53 11.26
CA GLU A 60 -6.40 -4.91 11.06
C GLU A 60 -6.17 -5.29 9.57
N THR A 61 -6.79 -4.54 8.66
CA THR A 61 -6.74 -4.72 7.20
C THR A 61 -5.45 -4.25 6.54
N SER A 62 -4.62 -3.43 7.21
CA SER A 62 -3.41 -2.86 6.59
C SER A 62 -2.44 -3.93 6.06
N PRO A 63 -1.91 -3.78 4.81
CA PRO A 63 -0.84 -4.62 4.28
C PRO A 63 0.47 -4.50 5.08
N GLY A 64 0.64 -3.40 5.83
CA GLY A 64 1.91 -2.96 6.39
C GLY A 64 2.75 -2.20 5.35
N THR A 65 4.03 -1.94 5.69
CA THR A 65 4.94 -1.26 4.74
C THR A 65 5.20 -2.11 3.50
N LEU A 66 5.44 -1.49 2.35
CA LEU A 66 5.87 -2.17 1.13
C LEU A 66 7.13 -3.02 1.39
N LYS A 67 8.11 -2.43 2.07
CA LYS A 67 9.37 -3.06 2.46
C LYS A 67 9.18 -4.34 3.27
N ASP A 68 8.25 -4.36 4.23
CA ASP A 68 7.96 -5.55 5.02
C ASP A 68 7.05 -6.53 4.29
N LEU A 69 6.19 -6.05 3.38
CA LEU A 69 5.43 -6.90 2.46
C LEU A 69 6.36 -7.67 1.51
N VAL A 70 7.24 -6.97 0.79
CA VAL A 70 8.27 -7.55 -0.11
C VAL A 70 9.17 -8.52 0.64
N LYS A 71 9.68 -8.17 1.83
CA LYS A 71 10.49 -9.10 2.65
C LYS A 71 9.74 -10.36 3.07
N ARG A 72 8.45 -10.26 3.42
CA ARG A 72 7.63 -11.44 3.76
C ARG A 72 7.35 -12.30 2.53
N MET A 73 7.13 -11.69 1.37
CA MET A 73 6.99 -12.41 0.09
C MET A 73 8.28 -13.14 -0.29
N GLN A 74 9.44 -12.46 -0.22
CA GLN A 74 10.75 -13.07 -0.45
C GLN A 74 11.01 -14.24 0.49
N LYS A 75 10.76 -14.07 1.80
CA LYS A 75 10.87 -15.15 2.79
C LYS A 75 9.96 -16.35 2.46
N ALA A 76 8.72 -16.11 2.01
CA ALA A 76 7.83 -17.17 1.54
C ALA A 76 8.37 -17.86 0.26
N GLY A 77 9.10 -17.12 -0.57
CA GLY A 77 9.90 -17.64 -1.69
C GLY A 77 11.03 -18.57 -1.25
N ASP A 78 11.72 -18.27 -0.16
CA ASP A 78 12.84 -19.08 0.35
C ASP A 78 12.45 -20.27 1.23
N ASP A 79 11.29 -20.21 1.90
CA ASP A 79 10.81 -21.23 2.86
C ASP A 79 10.43 -22.57 2.18
N PRO A 80 11.12 -23.71 2.45
CA PRO A 80 10.81 -24.99 1.81
C PRO A 80 9.43 -25.57 2.14
N ALA A 81 8.78 -25.14 3.23
CA ALA A 81 7.42 -25.57 3.56
C ALA A 81 6.37 -24.88 2.67
N VAL A 82 6.63 -23.63 2.27
CA VAL A 82 5.74 -22.86 1.38
C VAL A 82 5.83 -23.41 -0.05
N LYS A 83 4.72 -23.93 -0.56
CA LYS A 83 4.62 -24.50 -1.92
C LYS A 83 4.12 -23.49 -2.96
N ALA A 84 3.32 -22.52 -2.52
CA ALA A 84 2.84 -21.43 -3.36
C ALA A 84 2.56 -20.16 -2.54
N LEU A 85 2.56 -19.03 -3.24
CA LEU A 85 2.08 -17.74 -2.74
C LEU A 85 0.70 -17.44 -3.35
N VAL A 86 -0.23 -16.96 -2.54
CA VAL A 86 -1.53 -16.46 -3.01
C VAL A 86 -1.66 -14.97 -2.74
N LEU A 87 -1.88 -14.19 -3.80
CA LEU A 87 -2.32 -12.80 -3.72
C LEU A 87 -3.85 -12.75 -3.71
N LEU A 88 -4.43 -12.08 -2.72
CA LEU A 88 -5.85 -11.72 -2.68
C LEU A 88 -5.98 -10.22 -2.87
N ALA A 89 -6.34 -9.78 -4.08
CA ALA A 89 -6.65 -8.38 -4.36
C ALA A 89 -8.10 -8.09 -3.94
N GLN A 90 -8.26 -7.22 -2.95
CA GLN A 90 -9.55 -6.85 -2.37
C GLN A 90 -9.60 -5.33 -2.15
N SER A 91 -9.72 -4.58 -3.25
CA SER A 91 -9.67 -3.11 -3.29
C SER A 91 -8.36 -2.57 -2.70
N GLY A 92 -7.25 -2.98 -3.32
CA GLY A 92 -5.90 -2.56 -2.93
C GLY A 92 -5.48 -1.26 -3.61
N SER A 93 -4.80 -0.39 -2.86
CA SER A 93 -4.20 0.86 -3.36
C SER A 93 -2.67 0.75 -3.30
N ALA A 94 -2.03 1.01 -4.43
CA ALA A 94 -0.57 0.99 -4.59
C ALA A 94 -0.13 2.02 -5.64
N GLY A 95 1.07 2.59 -5.51
CA GLY A 95 1.73 3.38 -6.56
C GLY A 95 2.33 2.51 -7.67
N SER A 96 2.62 3.07 -8.84
CA SER A 96 3.20 2.31 -9.97
C SER A 96 4.54 1.64 -9.60
N ALA A 97 5.45 2.40 -8.97
CA ALA A 97 6.73 1.86 -8.49
C ALA A 97 6.54 0.75 -7.43
N GLN A 98 5.50 0.85 -6.58
CA GLN A 98 5.16 -0.19 -5.61
C GLN A 98 4.67 -1.47 -6.31
N VAL A 99 3.87 -1.34 -7.37
CA VAL A 99 3.46 -2.45 -8.23
C VAL A 99 4.65 -3.12 -8.91
N GLU A 100 5.64 -2.34 -9.36
CA GLU A 100 6.89 -2.87 -9.93
C GLU A 100 7.74 -3.62 -8.89
N GLU A 101 7.92 -3.08 -7.68
CA GLU A 101 8.66 -3.73 -6.58
C GLU A 101 7.99 -5.04 -6.14
N LEU A 102 6.65 -5.06 -6.04
CA LEU A 102 5.88 -6.28 -5.79
C LEU A 102 6.01 -7.31 -6.92
N ARG A 103 5.93 -6.87 -8.18
CA ARG A 103 6.12 -7.75 -9.35
C ARG A 103 7.54 -8.31 -9.44
N GLN A 104 8.55 -7.56 -9.03
CA GLN A 104 9.92 -8.06 -8.91
C GLN A 104 10.01 -9.18 -7.86
N ALA A 105 9.36 -9.00 -6.70
CA ALA A 105 9.26 -10.07 -5.69
C ALA A 105 8.49 -11.30 -6.21
N MET A 106 7.40 -11.11 -6.96
CA MET A 106 6.65 -12.20 -7.61
C MET A 106 7.51 -12.96 -8.63
N ALA A 107 8.32 -12.26 -9.43
CA ALA A 107 9.25 -12.87 -10.38
C ALA A 107 10.32 -13.71 -9.67
N GLN A 108 10.96 -13.17 -8.63
CA GLN A 108 11.96 -13.88 -7.81
C GLN A 108 11.41 -15.15 -7.12
N ILE A 109 10.09 -15.24 -6.90
CA ILE A 109 9.42 -16.42 -6.34
C ILE A 109 9.14 -17.45 -7.44
N ARG A 110 8.72 -17.00 -8.63
CA ARG A 110 8.50 -17.86 -9.81
C ARG A 110 9.81 -18.45 -10.35
N GLU A 111 10.91 -17.68 -10.31
CA GLU A 111 12.27 -18.14 -10.65
C GLU A 111 12.75 -19.27 -9.72
N LYS A 112 12.26 -19.34 -8.48
CA LYS A 112 12.49 -20.43 -7.53
C LYS A 112 11.54 -21.63 -7.72
N GLY A 113 10.81 -21.67 -8.84
CA GLY A 113 9.89 -22.76 -9.19
C GLY A 113 8.59 -22.80 -8.40
N LYS A 114 8.25 -21.74 -7.64
CA LYS A 114 7.00 -21.67 -6.86
C LYS A 114 5.91 -20.93 -7.63
N ASP A 115 4.67 -21.41 -7.51
CA ASP A 115 3.53 -20.69 -8.05
C ASP A 115 3.27 -19.40 -7.27
N VAL A 116 2.97 -18.33 -8.00
CA VAL A 116 2.27 -17.16 -7.49
C VAL A 116 0.89 -17.16 -8.12
N LEU A 117 -0.16 -17.42 -7.34
CA LEU A 117 -1.54 -17.42 -7.83
C LEU A 117 -2.27 -16.18 -7.31
N ALA A 118 -3.22 -15.68 -8.09
CA ALA A 118 -4.02 -14.52 -7.75
C ALA A 118 -5.52 -14.86 -7.79
N TYR A 119 -6.24 -14.32 -6.82
CA TYR A 119 -7.69 -14.25 -6.80
C TYR A 119 -8.14 -12.81 -6.50
N ALA A 120 -9.15 -12.33 -7.21
CA ALA A 120 -9.73 -11.01 -7.02
C ALA A 120 -11.27 -11.03 -7.13
N ASP A 121 -11.94 -10.17 -6.37
CA ASP A 121 -13.41 -10.04 -6.45
C ASP A 121 -13.85 -9.10 -7.59
N SER A 122 -12.97 -8.20 -8.04
CA SER A 122 -13.03 -7.35 -9.24
C SER A 122 -11.61 -6.80 -9.50
N LEU A 123 -11.36 -6.13 -10.63
CA LEU A 123 -10.03 -5.59 -10.95
C LEU A 123 -10.07 -4.17 -11.53
N SER A 124 -9.30 -3.26 -10.92
CA SER A 124 -8.82 -2.05 -11.58
C SER A 124 -7.65 -2.35 -12.54
N MET A 125 -7.39 -1.46 -13.50
CA MET A 125 -6.21 -1.55 -14.37
C MET A 125 -4.89 -1.68 -13.59
N ARG A 126 -4.75 -0.97 -12.46
CA ARG A 126 -3.53 -1.03 -11.64
C ARG A 126 -3.37 -2.36 -10.90
N GLU A 127 -4.46 -2.92 -10.40
CA GLU A 127 -4.46 -4.29 -9.86
C GLU A 127 -4.20 -5.31 -10.96
N TYR A 128 -4.73 -5.14 -12.17
CA TYR A 128 -4.44 -6.02 -13.30
C TYR A 128 -2.95 -5.98 -13.69
N VAL A 129 -2.34 -4.79 -13.79
CA VAL A 129 -0.88 -4.66 -14.04
C VAL A 129 -0.08 -5.40 -12.98
N LEU A 130 -0.46 -5.36 -11.70
CA LEU A 130 0.18 -6.15 -10.64
C LEU A 130 -0.02 -7.66 -10.85
N LEU A 131 -1.28 -8.12 -10.89
CA LEU A 131 -1.61 -9.54 -10.96
C LEU A 131 -1.23 -10.20 -12.29
N ALA A 132 -0.99 -9.43 -13.35
CA ALA A 132 -0.39 -9.90 -14.60
C ALA A 132 0.97 -10.60 -14.41
N GLY A 133 1.67 -10.37 -13.29
CA GLY A 133 2.89 -11.10 -12.94
C GLY A 133 2.67 -12.51 -12.35
N ALA A 134 1.43 -12.89 -12.04
CA ALA A 134 1.08 -14.18 -11.44
C ALA A 134 1.00 -15.33 -12.46
N THR A 135 1.19 -16.57 -12.01
CA THR A 135 1.02 -17.80 -12.82
C THR A 135 -0.46 -18.08 -13.15
N ARG A 136 -1.40 -17.59 -12.31
CA ARG A 136 -2.85 -17.68 -12.54
C ARG A 136 -3.53 -16.43 -12.00
N ILE A 137 -4.46 -15.84 -12.76
CA ILE A 137 -5.40 -14.81 -12.32
C ILE A 137 -6.81 -15.41 -12.37
N SER A 138 -7.49 -15.35 -11.24
CA SER A 138 -8.84 -15.90 -11.03
C SER A 138 -9.75 -14.78 -10.54
N VAL A 139 -10.94 -14.62 -11.13
CA VAL A 139 -11.86 -13.52 -10.77
C VAL A 139 -13.24 -14.09 -10.41
N ALA A 140 -13.94 -13.46 -9.47
CA ALA A 140 -15.31 -13.82 -9.13
C ALA A 140 -16.26 -13.72 -10.35
N PRO A 141 -17.29 -14.58 -10.48
CA PRO A 141 -18.22 -14.55 -11.64
C PRO A 141 -18.96 -13.23 -11.87
N THR A 142 -19.21 -12.47 -10.81
CA THR A 142 -19.84 -11.14 -10.83
C THR A 142 -18.83 -10.00 -10.79
N GLY A 143 -17.54 -10.27 -11.08
CA GLY A 143 -16.48 -9.29 -11.03
C GLY A 143 -16.34 -8.49 -12.32
N ASP A 144 -16.20 -7.18 -12.18
CA ASP A 144 -15.89 -6.26 -13.29
C ASP A 144 -14.38 -6.03 -13.38
N LEU A 145 -13.88 -5.92 -14.61
CA LEU A 145 -12.48 -5.66 -14.93
C LEU A 145 -12.37 -4.33 -15.68
N TRP A 146 -12.07 -3.28 -14.92
CA TRP A 146 -11.77 -1.93 -15.37
C TRP A 146 -10.33 -1.86 -15.90
N ILE A 147 -10.05 -2.68 -16.92
CA ILE A 147 -8.81 -2.70 -17.68
C ILE A 147 -9.01 -1.70 -18.83
N ASN A 148 -8.42 -0.53 -18.69
CA ASN A 148 -8.60 0.62 -19.58
C ASN A 148 -7.30 1.43 -19.69
N GLY A 149 -7.26 2.35 -20.66
CA GLY A 149 -6.10 3.24 -20.87
C GLY A 149 -5.91 4.23 -19.72
N LEU A 150 -4.74 4.87 -19.71
CA LEU A 150 -4.48 6.01 -18.82
C LEU A 150 -5.12 7.29 -19.39
N HIS A 151 -5.75 8.08 -18.53
CA HIS A 151 -6.08 9.48 -18.79
C HIS A 151 -5.64 10.32 -17.57
N GLY A 152 -5.45 11.62 -17.81
CA GLY A 152 -5.21 12.61 -16.77
C GLY A 152 -6.12 13.81 -16.98
N GLU A 153 -6.67 14.34 -15.90
CA GLU A 153 -7.50 15.54 -15.92
C GLU A 153 -6.92 16.57 -14.95
N THR A 154 -6.91 17.83 -15.36
CA THR A 154 -6.43 18.96 -14.55
C THR A 154 -7.48 20.07 -14.62
N PRO A 155 -8.06 20.51 -13.49
CA PRO A 155 -9.03 21.60 -13.49
C PRO A 155 -8.32 22.95 -13.68
N TYR A 156 -8.86 23.79 -14.56
CA TYR A 156 -8.39 25.16 -14.78
C TYR A 156 -9.49 26.14 -14.34
N ILE A 157 -9.17 27.02 -13.39
CA ILE A 157 -10.15 27.85 -12.67
C ILE A 157 -9.99 29.36 -12.86
N ARG A 158 -9.10 29.83 -13.78
CA ARG A 158 -8.93 31.25 -14.14
C ARG A 158 -10.26 31.97 -14.36
N GLY A 159 -11.10 31.47 -15.28
CA GLY A 159 -12.42 32.04 -15.59
C GLY A 159 -13.48 31.92 -14.48
N LEU A 160 -13.18 31.26 -13.34
CA LEU A 160 -13.93 31.37 -12.09
C LEU A 160 -13.38 32.50 -11.22
N LEU A 161 -12.05 32.59 -11.08
CA LEU A 161 -11.39 33.66 -10.33
C LEU A 161 -11.71 35.05 -10.92
N ASP A 162 -11.76 35.19 -12.24
CA ASP A 162 -12.22 36.40 -12.93
C ASP A 162 -13.63 36.84 -12.52
N LYS A 163 -14.58 35.89 -12.46
CA LYS A 163 -15.98 36.15 -12.06
C LYS A 163 -16.12 36.53 -10.59
N LEU A 164 -15.12 36.17 -9.77
CA LEU A 164 -15.02 36.52 -8.36
C LEU A 164 -14.19 37.80 -8.10
N GLY A 165 -13.61 38.40 -9.15
CA GLY A 165 -12.70 39.55 -9.02
C GLY A 165 -11.36 39.21 -8.37
N VAL A 166 -10.95 37.94 -8.37
CA VAL A 166 -9.72 37.45 -7.72
C VAL A 166 -8.59 37.42 -8.75
N GLN A 167 -7.50 38.14 -8.46
CA GLN A 167 -6.27 38.09 -9.24
C GLN A 167 -5.26 37.14 -8.58
N PRO A 168 -5.04 35.92 -9.12
CA PRO A 168 -3.90 35.10 -8.72
C PRO A 168 -2.59 35.76 -9.17
N ASP A 169 -1.62 35.82 -8.26
CA ASP A 169 -0.25 36.28 -8.50
C ASP A 169 0.71 35.13 -8.21
N PHE A 170 1.54 34.79 -9.19
CA PHE A 170 2.45 33.64 -9.15
C PHE A 170 3.71 33.95 -9.97
N LEU A 171 4.87 33.75 -9.35
CA LEU A 171 6.15 33.77 -10.03
C LEU A 171 6.57 32.34 -10.40
N THR A 172 6.87 32.09 -11.67
CA THR A 172 7.31 30.80 -12.18
C THR A 172 8.60 30.92 -12.99
N CYS A 173 9.42 29.88 -12.98
CA CYS A 173 10.62 29.77 -13.82
C CYS A 173 10.76 28.34 -14.36
N GLY A 174 11.20 28.21 -15.60
CA GLY A 174 11.23 26.94 -16.35
C GLY A 174 9.92 26.66 -17.09
N ALA A 175 10.01 26.43 -18.40
CA ALA A 175 8.86 26.37 -19.30
C ALA A 175 7.84 25.24 -18.98
N PHE A 176 8.27 24.18 -18.27
CA PHE A 176 7.44 23.06 -17.86
C PHE A 176 6.91 23.15 -16.42
N LYS A 177 7.10 24.28 -15.71
CA LYS A 177 6.68 24.43 -14.30
C LYS A 177 5.19 24.80 -14.17
N SER A 178 4.32 23.98 -14.76
CA SER A 178 2.90 24.27 -15.02
C SER A 178 1.97 24.28 -13.80
N ALA A 179 2.44 24.00 -12.58
CA ALA A 179 1.59 23.85 -11.38
C ALA A 179 0.77 25.12 -11.02
N ALA A 180 1.22 26.31 -11.41
CA ALA A 180 0.47 27.56 -11.22
C ALA A 180 -0.60 27.80 -12.30
N GLU A 181 -0.51 27.12 -13.45
CA GLU A 181 -1.38 27.37 -14.61
C GLU A 181 -2.85 27.11 -14.30
N ILE A 182 -3.16 26.18 -13.38
CA ILE A 182 -4.54 25.88 -12.94
C ILE A 182 -5.27 27.12 -12.39
N PHE A 183 -4.53 28.10 -11.87
CA PHE A 183 -5.06 29.40 -11.43
C PHE A 183 -4.90 30.49 -12.50
N MET A 184 -3.81 30.46 -13.27
CA MET A 184 -3.44 31.54 -14.19
C MET A 184 -4.07 31.43 -15.59
N ARG A 185 -4.51 30.24 -16.00
CA ARG A 185 -4.97 29.94 -17.37
C ARG A 185 -6.33 29.22 -17.37
N GLU A 186 -7.01 29.24 -18.51
CA GLU A 186 -8.25 28.47 -18.74
C GLU A 186 -7.99 27.06 -19.32
N GLY A 187 -6.72 26.74 -19.61
CA GLY A 187 -6.25 25.45 -20.11
C GLY A 187 -4.71 25.40 -20.14
N PRO A 188 -4.11 24.24 -20.44
CA PRO A 188 -2.66 24.05 -20.39
C PRO A 188 -1.89 24.98 -21.32
N SER A 189 -0.62 25.22 -21.01
CA SER A 189 0.39 25.63 -21.99
C SER A 189 0.72 24.45 -22.94
N PRO A 190 1.19 24.73 -24.18
CA PRO A 190 1.72 23.67 -25.06
C PRO A 190 2.81 22.84 -24.40
N GLU A 191 3.59 23.44 -23.50
CA GLU A 191 4.62 22.80 -22.69
C GLU A 191 4.03 21.87 -21.63
N ALA A 192 2.99 22.31 -20.90
CA ALA A 192 2.28 21.50 -19.92
C ALA A 192 1.60 20.29 -20.58
N ASP A 193 0.87 20.51 -21.68
CA ASP A 193 0.21 19.46 -22.45
C ASP A 193 1.21 18.44 -22.98
N LYS A 194 2.30 18.90 -23.63
CA LYS A 194 3.37 18.02 -24.12
C LYS A 194 4.01 17.19 -23.00
N MET A 195 4.23 17.77 -21.82
CA MET A 195 4.80 17.06 -20.67
C MET A 195 3.82 16.02 -20.11
N GLN A 196 2.54 16.36 -20.00
CA GLN A 196 1.51 15.45 -19.49
C GLN A 196 1.33 14.24 -20.41
N ASN A 197 1.20 14.46 -21.73
CA ASN A 197 1.11 13.37 -22.70
C ASN A 197 2.38 12.50 -22.68
N TRP A 198 3.58 13.08 -22.74
CA TRP A 198 4.85 12.33 -22.66
C TRP A 198 4.97 11.45 -21.41
N LEU A 199 4.52 11.94 -20.25
CA LEU A 199 4.53 11.18 -19.01
C LEU A 199 3.52 10.03 -19.05
N LEU A 200 2.29 10.28 -19.54
CA LEU A 200 1.24 9.27 -19.67
C LEU A 200 1.62 8.18 -20.68
N ASP A 201 2.19 8.54 -21.83
CA ASP A 201 2.72 7.60 -22.83
C ASP A 201 3.78 6.68 -22.21
N SER A 202 4.77 7.26 -21.53
CA SER A 202 5.86 6.51 -20.86
C SER A 202 5.33 5.57 -19.77
N MET A 203 4.35 6.01 -18.98
CA MET A 203 3.66 5.16 -18.00
C MET A 203 2.83 4.06 -18.66
N PHE A 204 2.18 4.35 -19.79
CA PHE A 204 1.33 3.40 -20.50
C PHE A 204 2.14 2.30 -21.20
N ASP A 205 3.22 2.67 -21.90
CA ASP A 205 4.14 1.69 -22.49
C ASP A 205 4.80 0.83 -21.41
N THR A 206 5.12 1.39 -20.24
CA THR A 206 5.58 0.60 -19.08
C THR A 206 4.53 -0.42 -18.65
N GLN A 207 3.26 -0.04 -18.53
CA GLN A 207 2.17 -0.98 -18.21
C GLN A 207 2.01 -2.08 -19.29
N LEU A 208 2.08 -1.72 -20.57
CA LEU A 208 2.05 -2.68 -21.69
C LEU A 208 3.17 -3.71 -21.59
N GLN A 209 4.42 -3.28 -21.36
CA GLN A 209 5.56 -4.19 -21.21
C GLN A 209 5.40 -5.11 -19.99
N LEU A 210 4.87 -4.59 -18.87
CA LEU A 210 4.60 -5.39 -17.66
C LEU A 210 3.49 -6.42 -17.88
N ILE A 211 2.41 -6.07 -18.59
CA ILE A 211 1.33 -7.01 -18.95
C ILE A 211 1.86 -8.07 -19.93
N ALA A 212 2.50 -7.66 -21.02
CA ALA A 212 3.06 -8.52 -22.06
C ALA A 212 4.02 -9.57 -21.48
N LYS A 213 5.05 -9.13 -20.74
CA LYS A 213 6.03 -9.99 -20.07
C LYS A 213 5.38 -10.90 -19.00
N GLY A 214 4.37 -10.39 -18.29
CA GLY A 214 3.72 -11.14 -17.21
C GLY A 214 2.85 -12.29 -17.72
N ARG A 215 2.01 -11.99 -18.72
CA ARG A 215 1.02 -12.89 -19.33
C ARG A 215 1.57 -13.70 -20.52
N ASN A 216 2.84 -13.51 -20.87
CA ASN A 216 3.51 -14.15 -22.00
C ASN A 216 2.77 -13.94 -23.34
N VAL A 217 2.50 -12.67 -23.65
CA VAL A 217 1.93 -12.21 -24.92
C VAL A 217 2.79 -11.08 -25.49
N ASP A 218 2.62 -10.76 -26.77
CA ASP A 218 3.24 -9.58 -27.36
C ASP A 218 2.56 -8.26 -26.91
N VAL A 219 3.24 -7.15 -27.15
CA VAL A 219 2.80 -5.80 -26.77
C VAL A 219 1.53 -5.35 -27.51
N ALA A 220 1.31 -5.80 -28.75
CA ALA A 220 0.12 -5.44 -29.52
C ALA A 220 -1.13 -6.16 -28.98
N LYS A 221 -1.00 -7.43 -28.55
CA LYS A 221 -2.05 -8.15 -27.83
C LYS A 221 -2.31 -7.57 -26.44
N ALA A 222 -1.27 -7.17 -25.70
CA ALA A 222 -1.43 -6.46 -24.43
C ALA A 222 -2.19 -5.12 -24.61
N ARG A 223 -1.94 -4.40 -25.71
CA ARG A 223 -2.66 -3.18 -26.08
C ARG A 223 -4.11 -3.47 -26.48
N ALA A 224 -4.36 -4.47 -27.32
CA ALA A 224 -5.70 -4.88 -27.72
C ALA A 224 -6.58 -5.37 -26.55
N TRP A 225 -5.98 -5.90 -25.48
CA TRP A 225 -6.67 -6.19 -24.21
C TRP A 225 -7.05 -4.95 -23.41
N ILE A 226 -6.38 -3.82 -23.61
CA ILE A 226 -6.74 -2.55 -22.95
C ILE A 226 -7.77 -1.80 -23.79
N ASP A 227 -7.53 -1.70 -25.09
CA ASP A 227 -8.41 -1.03 -26.05
C ASP A 227 -9.78 -1.73 -26.18
N GLY A 228 -9.86 -3.02 -25.86
CA GLY A 228 -11.09 -3.82 -25.88
C GLY A 228 -11.84 -3.90 -24.53
N GLY A 229 -11.37 -3.23 -23.48
CA GLY A 229 -12.03 -3.19 -22.17
C GLY A 229 -13.07 -2.06 -22.04
N PRO A 230 -13.79 -1.97 -20.90
CA PRO A 230 -13.75 -2.89 -19.75
C PRO A 230 -14.47 -4.22 -20.01
N TYR A 231 -14.22 -5.22 -19.16
CA TYR A 231 -14.78 -6.56 -19.31
C TYR A 231 -15.58 -7.00 -18.08
N SER A 232 -16.61 -7.82 -18.30
CA SER A 232 -17.06 -8.77 -17.28
C SER A 232 -16.11 -9.97 -17.20
N ALA A 233 -16.04 -10.64 -16.04
CA ALA A 233 -15.15 -11.76 -15.78
C ALA A 233 -15.11 -12.82 -16.91
N GLU A 234 -16.26 -13.30 -17.39
CA GLU A 234 -16.30 -14.31 -18.47
C GLU A 234 -15.81 -13.78 -19.82
N LYS A 235 -16.03 -12.49 -20.15
CA LYS A 235 -15.44 -11.89 -21.37
C LYS A 235 -13.92 -11.79 -21.27
N ALA A 236 -13.39 -11.40 -20.11
CA ALA A 236 -11.96 -11.31 -19.87
C ALA A 236 -11.27 -12.69 -20.01
N LYS A 237 -11.89 -13.74 -19.46
CA LYS A 237 -11.46 -15.14 -19.60
C LYS A 237 -11.52 -15.62 -21.05
N ALA A 238 -12.60 -15.32 -21.79
CA ALA A 238 -12.71 -15.64 -23.21
C ALA A 238 -11.65 -14.94 -24.08
N ALA A 239 -11.25 -13.71 -23.72
CA ALA A 239 -10.16 -12.98 -24.36
C ALA A 239 -8.74 -13.40 -23.90
N GLY A 240 -8.62 -14.26 -22.89
CA GLY A 240 -7.35 -14.71 -22.28
C GLY A 240 -6.68 -13.70 -21.33
N VAL A 241 -7.37 -12.59 -21.02
CA VAL A 241 -6.91 -11.52 -20.12
C VAL A 241 -6.65 -12.08 -18.72
N ILE A 242 -7.54 -12.94 -18.25
CA ILE A 242 -7.45 -13.74 -17.01
C ILE A 242 -7.58 -15.23 -17.31
N ASP A 243 -7.19 -16.09 -16.36
CA ASP A 243 -7.13 -17.54 -16.57
C ASP A 243 -8.39 -18.28 -16.10
N ALA A 244 -9.14 -17.72 -15.16
CA ALA A 244 -10.29 -18.37 -14.57
C ALA A 244 -11.36 -17.41 -14.05
N VAL A 245 -12.59 -17.92 -14.05
CA VAL A 245 -13.75 -17.34 -13.41
C VAL A 245 -14.35 -18.41 -12.51
N GLU A 246 -14.28 -18.19 -11.21
CA GLU A 246 -14.55 -19.19 -10.18
C GLU A 246 -14.83 -18.50 -8.84
N HIS A 247 -15.62 -19.09 -7.93
CA HIS A 247 -15.76 -18.52 -6.59
C HIS A 247 -14.51 -18.83 -5.76
N LYS A 248 -14.28 -18.03 -4.71
CA LYS A 248 -13.13 -18.18 -3.81
C LYS A 248 -13.04 -19.58 -3.19
N GLN A 249 -14.18 -20.20 -2.89
CA GLN A 249 -14.28 -21.56 -2.37
C GLN A 249 -13.72 -22.59 -3.37
N ASP A 250 -14.01 -22.41 -4.66
CA ASP A 250 -13.54 -23.27 -5.74
C ASP A 250 -12.03 -23.06 -5.98
N PHE A 251 -11.57 -21.81 -5.95
CA PHE A 251 -10.14 -21.47 -5.99
C PHE A 251 -9.36 -22.09 -4.81
N GLU A 252 -9.86 -21.97 -3.57
CA GLU A 252 -9.27 -22.64 -2.41
C GLU A 252 -9.36 -24.18 -2.50
N GLY A 253 -10.37 -24.73 -3.19
CA GLY A 253 -10.51 -26.16 -3.50
C GLY A 253 -9.53 -26.68 -4.56
N MET A 254 -9.29 -25.89 -5.61
CA MET A 254 -8.28 -26.11 -6.64
C MET A 254 -6.88 -26.10 -6.02
N LEU A 255 -6.59 -25.15 -5.14
CA LEU A 255 -5.33 -25.09 -4.39
C LEU A 255 -5.12 -26.34 -3.50
N LYS A 256 -6.14 -26.81 -2.77
CA LYS A 256 -6.09 -28.07 -2.00
C LYS A 256 -5.92 -29.29 -2.90
N THR A 257 -6.47 -29.26 -4.11
CA THR A 257 -6.28 -30.33 -5.11
C THR A 257 -4.84 -30.34 -5.64
N LYS A 258 -4.24 -29.17 -5.89
CA LYS A 258 -2.88 -29.02 -6.44
C LYS A 258 -1.76 -29.26 -5.40
N PHE A 259 -1.95 -28.84 -4.15
CA PHE A 259 -0.90 -28.83 -3.11
C PHE A 259 -1.16 -29.79 -1.94
N GLY A 260 -2.22 -30.60 -2.01
CA GLY A 260 -2.62 -31.55 -0.99
C GLY A 260 -3.76 -31.03 -0.11
N LYS A 261 -4.67 -31.93 0.31
CA LYS A 261 -5.87 -31.58 1.09
C LYS A 261 -5.53 -30.95 2.44
N ASP A 262 -4.36 -31.29 2.98
CA ASP A 262 -3.88 -30.93 4.32
C ASP A 262 -3.12 -29.58 4.32
N VAL A 263 -3.07 -28.89 3.17
CA VAL A 263 -2.30 -27.66 2.98
C VAL A 263 -2.80 -26.50 3.86
N VAL A 264 -1.87 -25.86 4.56
CA VAL A 264 -2.17 -24.79 5.52
C VAL A 264 -2.10 -23.42 4.83
N PHE A 265 -3.22 -22.70 4.85
CA PHE A 265 -3.33 -21.33 4.31
C PHE A 265 -2.91 -20.32 5.38
N GLU A 266 -1.63 -19.97 5.43
CA GLU A 266 -1.07 -19.06 6.44
C GLU A 266 -1.27 -17.59 6.03
N LYS A 267 -2.30 -16.96 6.62
CA LYS A 267 -2.79 -15.61 6.31
C LYS A 267 -2.05 -14.50 7.06
N LYS A 268 -1.24 -14.83 8.08
CA LYS A 268 -0.32 -13.89 8.75
C LYS A 268 1.14 -14.26 8.47
N TYR A 269 1.45 -14.88 7.31
CA TYR A 269 2.80 -15.33 6.98
C TYR A 269 3.84 -14.21 7.12
N GLY A 270 4.79 -14.43 8.02
CA GLY A 270 5.88 -13.49 8.32
C GLY A 270 5.47 -12.18 9.02
N LYS A 271 4.20 -11.93 9.34
CA LYS A 271 3.85 -10.83 10.27
C LYS A 271 4.45 -11.14 11.64
N LYS A 272 4.86 -10.11 12.40
CA LYS A 272 5.21 -10.27 13.82
C LYS A 272 3.97 -10.77 14.58
N LYS A 273 4.16 -11.39 15.75
CA LYS A 273 3.06 -11.57 16.70
C LYS A 273 2.72 -10.21 17.29
N GLU A 274 1.65 -9.59 16.79
CA GLU A 274 1.00 -8.44 17.44
C GLU A 274 0.73 -8.83 18.92
N PRO A 275 1.14 -8.01 19.92
CA PRO A 275 0.72 -8.23 21.28
C PRO A 275 -0.80 -8.07 21.34
N LYS A 276 -1.51 -9.03 21.95
CA LYS A 276 -2.95 -8.84 22.22
C LYS A 276 -3.09 -7.77 23.31
N LEU A 277 -3.26 -6.50 22.91
CA LEU A 277 -3.70 -5.45 23.82
C LEU A 277 -5.17 -5.70 24.17
N ASP A 278 -5.39 -6.24 25.36
CA ASP A 278 -6.71 -6.31 25.96
C ASP A 278 -7.10 -4.92 26.46
N LEU A 279 -7.71 -4.13 25.59
CA LEU A 279 -8.18 -2.77 25.87
C LEU A 279 -9.33 -2.73 26.90
N SER A 280 -9.86 -3.87 27.35
CA SER A 280 -10.80 -3.91 28.48
C SER A 280 -10.11 -3.75 29.84
N SER A 281 -8.78 -3.94 29.90
CA SER A 281 -7.98 -3.81 31.12
C SER A 281 -7.32 -2.44 31.22
N PRO A 282 -7.59 -1.63 32.27
CA PRO A 282 -6.85 -0.39 32.54
C PRO A 282 -5.33 -0.61 32.65
N PHE A 283 -4.91 -1.81 33.04
CA PHE A 283 -3.50 -2.18 33.17
C PHE A 283 -2.79 -2.32 31.80
N ALA A 284 -3.51 -2.59 30.72
CA ALA A 284 -2.94 -2.64 29.38
C ALA A 284 -2.46 -1.26 28.92
N VAL A 285 -3.23 -0.20 29.22
CA VAL A 285 -2.87 1.20 28.94
C VAL A 285 -1.63 1.62 29.75
N PHE A 286 -1.58 1.28 31.05
CA PHE A 286 -0.37 1.54 31.86
C PHE A 286 0.86 0.80 31.34
N LYS A 287 0.71 -0.47 30.89
CA LYS A 287 1.81 -1.21 30.28
C LYS A 287 2.25 -0.59 28.95
N MET A 288 1.31 -0.15 28.11
CA MET A 288 1.58 0.53 26.84
C MET A 288 2.43 1.79 27.03
N PHE A 289 2.15 2.62 28.04
CA PHE A 289 3.02 3.74 28.42
C PHE A 289 4.38 3.31 29.00
N GLY A 290 4.44 2.21 29.75
CA GLY A 290 5.68 1.65 30.29
C GLY A 290 6.62 1.09 29.21
N ASP A 291 6.07 0.36 28.24
CA ASP A 291 6.83 -0.21 27.12
C ASP A 291 7.33 0.92 26.19
N LEU A 292 6.52 1.97 25.94
CA LEU A 292 6.95 3.19 25.24
C LEU A 292 8.15 3.88 25.93
N ALA A 293 8.16 3.94 27.26
CA ALA A 293 9.29 4.50 28.02
C ALA A 293 10.54 3.58 27.99
N ALA A 294 10.38 2.28 27.74
CA ALA A 294 11.46 1.30 27.70
C ALA A 294 12.10 1.15 26.30
N GLU A 295 11.37 1.41 25.21
CA GLU A 295 11.83 1.26 23.81
C GLU A 295 13.13 2.03 23.51
N GLY A 296 13.37 3.18 24.17
CA GLY A 296 14.59 3.99 24.05
C GLY A 296 15.90 3.32 24.54
N SER A 297 15.84 2.08 25.03
CA SER A 297 16.97 1.35 25.62
C SER A 297 17.54 0.19 24.79
N LYS A 298 17.08 -0.03 23.55
CA LYS A 298 17.62 -1.07 22.65
C LYS A 298 19.11 -0.79 22.34
N LYS A 299 20.01 -1.57 22.97
CA LYS A 299 21.48 -1.46 22.83
C LYS A 299 21.90 -1.37 21.36
N LYS A 300 22.66 -0.32 21.01
CA LYS A 300 23.37 -0.19 19.73
C LYS A 300 24.30 -1.38 19.51
N GLY A 301 23.92 -2.28 18.60
CA GLY A 301 24.67 -3.50 18.31
C GLY A 301 25.84 -3.23 17.36
N GLY A 302 27.03 -3.72 17.70
CA GLY A 302 28.27 -3.53 16.91
C GLY A 302 28.33 -4.30 15.58
N LYS A 303 27.25 -4.34 14.81
CA LYS A 303 27.21 -4.89 13.44
C LYS A 303 26.99 -3.77 12.44
N SER A 304 27.79 -3.75 11.38
CA SER A 304 27.65 -2.80 10.27
C SER A 304 26.24 -2.84 9.67
N ALA A 305 25.62 -1.67 9.50
CA ALA A 305 24.24 -1.50 9.04
C ALA A 305 24.14 -0.44 7.93
N VAL A 306 23.00 -0.44 7.23
CA VAL A 306 22.61 0.62 6.29
C VAL A 306 21.35 1.28 6.85
N GLY A 307 21.41 2.59 7.10
CA GLY A 307 20.27 3.39 7.54
C GLY A 307 19.30 3.61 6.37
N ILE A 308 18.00 3.69 6.66
CA ILE A 308 17.00 4.11 5.68
C ILE A 308 16.24 5.30 6.26
N VAL A 309 16.33 6.44 5.60
CA VAL A 309 15.61 7.67 5.93
C VAL A 309 14.52 7.86 4.88
N TYR A 310 13.29 8.10 5.31
CA TYR A 310 12.15 8.27 4.42
C TYR A 310 11.83 9.75 4.20
N VAL A 311 11.55 10.12 2.95
CA VAL A 311 11.08 11.44 2.53
C VAL A 311 9.77 11.21 1.80
N ASN A 312 8.69 11.16 2.57
CA ASN A 312 7.36 10.77 2.12
C ASN A 312 6.42 11.99 2.12
N GLY A 313 5.62 12.17 1.08
CA GLY A 313 4.70 13.31 0.95
C GLY A 313 5.41 14.67 0.76
N PRO A 314 4.66 15.78 0.85
CA PRO A 314 5.21 17.12 0.62
C PRO A 314 6.31 17.53 1.60
N ILE A 315 7.31 18.27 1.13
CA ILE A 315 8.45 18.73 1.95
C ILE A 315 8.11 20.06 2.63
N SER A 316 8.22 20.12 3.96
CA SER A 316 7.80 21.28 4.77
C SER A 316 8.86 21.74 5.80
N ILE A 317 8.86 23.05 6.11
CA ILE A 317 9.85 23.65 7.02
C ILE A 317 9.56 23.26 8.47
N GLY A 318 10.60 22.90 9.22
CA GLY A 318 10.53 22.76 10.68
C GLY A 318 10.15 21.36 11.12
N SER A 319 9.44 21.25 12.24
CA SER A 319 9.08 19.99 12.91
C SER A 319 7.56 19.79 12.93
N GLY A 320 6.93 19.89 11.75
CA GLY A 320 5.48 19.91 11.57
C GLY A 320 4.74 18.92 12.46
N ALA A 321 3.81 19.42 13.28
CA ALA A 321 3.11 18.60 14.26
C ALA A 321 2.24 17.56 13.56
N ALA A 322 2.46 16.27 13.86
CA ALA A 322 1.67 15.19 13.32
C ALA A 322 0.23 15.26 13.86
N SER A 323 -0.65 15.91 13.10
CA SER A 323 -2.10 15.81 13.30
C SER A 323 -2.56 14.41 12.89
N PRO A 324 -3.45 13.74 13.64
CA PRO A 324 -4.04 12.46 13.23
C PRO A 324 -4.81 12.49 11.90
N PHE A 325 -5.03 13.67 11.32
CA PHE A 325 -5.73 13.90 10.06
C PHE A 325 -4.86 14.52 8.95
N ASP A 326 -3.59 14.84 9.24
CA ASP A 326 -2.66 15.38 8.24
C ASP A 326 -1.71 14.27 7.78
N SER A 327 -1.52 14.12 6.47
CA SER A 327 -0.68 13.05 5.93
C SER A 327 0.79 13.40 6.18
N ALA A 328 1.49 12.53 6.93
CA ALA A 328 2.83 12.81 7.44
C ALA A 328 3.85 13.11 6.32
N GLY A 329 4.01 14.41 6.04
CA GLY A 329 4.94 14.96 5.07
C GLY A 329 6.37 14.98 5.60
N ALA A 330 7.33 15.15 4.68
CA ALA A 330 8.74 15.21 5.00
C ALA A 330 9.11 16.57 5.63
N THR A 331 9.05 16.64 6.96
CA THR A 331 9.44 17.86 7.70
C THR A 331 10.97 17.94 7.83
N SER A 332 11.57 19.10 7.52
CA SER A 332 13.04 19.22 7.46
C SER A 332 13.71 18.88 8.79
N THR A 333 13.10 19.22 9.93
CA THR A 333 13.66 18.86 11.26
C THR A 333 13.66 17.35 11.50
N ALA A 334 12.64 16.61 11.03
CA ALA A 334 12.60 15.16 11.19
C ALA A 334 13.64 14.46 10.29
N VAL A 335 13.71 14.86 9.01
CA VAL A 335 14.68 14.29 8.05
C VAL A 335 16.11 14.61 8.47
N ARG A 336 16.41 15.88 8.79
CA ARG A 336 17.74 16.30 9.26
C ARG A 336 18.12 15.61 10.57
N LYS A 337 17.19 15.40 11.51
CA LYS A 337 17.43 14.62 12.74
C LYS A 337 17.79 13.16 12.44
N ALA A 338 17.08 12.50 11.54
CA ALA A 338 17.36 11.11 11.17
C ALA A 338 18.74 10.96 10.49
N LEU A 339 19.14 11.93 9.66
CA LEU A 339 20.48 12.00 9.06
C LEU A 339 21.57 12.28 10.11
N ASP A 340 21.34 13.22 11.03
CA ASP A 340 22.17 13.51 12.20
C ASP A 340 22.42 12.25 13.07
N GLU A 341 21.38 11.48 13.33
CA GLU A 341 21.44 10.26 14.16
C GLU A 341 22.17 9.12 13.44
N ALA A 342 21.96 8.97 12.12
CA ALA A 342 22.69 8.02 11.29
C ALA A 342 24.20 8.37 11.19
N ALA A 343 24.54 9.65 11.00
CA ALA A 343 25.91 10.13 10.92
C ALA A 343 26.68 10.00 12.25
N ARG A 344 25.99 10.06 13.38
CA ARG A 344 26.57 9.86 14.73
C ARG A 344 26.66 8.39 15.15
N ASP A 345 26.14 7.45 14.37
CA ASP A 345 26.16 6.03 14.72
C ASP A 345 27.25 5.26 13.95
N ASN A 346 28.35 4.93 14.66
CA ASN A 346 29.46 4.16 14.11
C ASN A 346 29.08 2.76 13.56
N SER A 347 27.88 2.23 13.84
CA SER A 347 27.38 1.01 13.19
C SER A 347 26.84 1.25 11.77
N VAL A 348 26.32 2.46 11.48
CA VAL A 348 25.81 2.81 10.16
C VAL A 348 26.98 3.09 9.21
N LYS A 349 26.99 2.40 8.06
CA LYS A 349 28.06 2.50 7.03
C LYS A 349 27.61 3.17 5.74
N ALA A 350 26.30 3.28 5.53
CA ALA A 350 25.68 4.01 4.43
C ALA A 350 24.25 4.41 4.83
N VAL A 351 23.68 5.39 4.13
CA VAL A 351 22.27 5.78 4.25
C VAL A 351 21.62 5.68 2.87
N VAL A 352 20.41 5.12 2.82
CA VAL A 352 19.52 5.18 1.66
C VAL A 352 18.39 6.15 1.97
N LEU A 353 18.21 7.15 1.11
CA LEU A 353 17.05 8.04 1.15
C LEU A 353 15.94 7.42 0.29
N ARG A 354 14.84 6.97 0.93
CA ARG A 354 13.65 6.45 0.22
C ARG A 354 12.67 7.61 0.04
N VAL A 355 12.59 8.12 -1.18
CA VAL A 355 11.81 9.31 -1.53
C VAL A 355 10.53 8.91 -2.26
N ASP A 356 9.38 9.37 -1.78
CA ASP A 356 8.11 9.42 -2.50
C ASP A 356 7.46 10.77 -2.19
N SER A 357 7.77 11.79 -3.01
CA SER A 357 7.46 13.18 -2.71
C SER A 357 7.22 14.02 -3.97
N PRO A 358 6.19 14.89 -3.99
CA PRO A 358 6.00 15.88 -5.05
C PRO A 358 6.93 17.11 -4.91
N GLY A 359 7.86 17.09 -3.95
CA GLY A 359 8.64 18.25 -3.52
C GLY A 359 7.88 19.10 -2.50
N GLY A 360 8.20 20.38 -2.42
CA GLY A 360 7.57 21.29 -1.45
C GLY A 360 8.38 22.58 -1.28
N SER A 361 8.63 22.97 -0.04
CA SER A 361 9.46 24.14 0.27
C SER A 361 10.92 23.92 -0.13
N ALA A 362 11.46 24.81 -0.97
CA ALA A 362 12.88 24.82 -1.34
C ALA A 362 13.79 25.00 -0.11
N VAL A 363 13.42 25.89 0.82
CA VAL A 363 14.17 26.10 2.07
C VAL A 363 14.18 24.84 2.94
N ALA A 364 13.09 24.07 2.96
CA ALA A 364 13.03 22.79 3.67
C ALA A 364 13.77 21.64 2.97
N SER A 365 14.18 21.84 1.72
CA SER A 365 14.93 20.86 0.91
C SER A 365 16.44 21.08 0.98
N GLU A 366 16.89 22.25 1.45
CA GLU A 366 18.29 22.67 1.58
C GLU A 366 18.86 22.45 3.00
N ILE A 367 18.02 22.34 4.03
CA ILE A 367 18.40 22.35 5.47
C ILE A 367 18.12 21.04 6.23
#